data_AF-U4L8Q5-F1
#
_entry.id   AF-U4L8Q5-F1
#
_cell.length_a   1.000
_cell.length_b   1.000
_cell.length_c   1.000
_cell.angle_alpha   90.00
_cell.angle_beta   90.00
_cell.angle_gamma   90.00
#
_symmetry.space_group_name_H-M   'P 1'
#
loop_
_entity.id
_entity.type
_entity.pdbx_description
1 polymer ?
#
loop_
_entity_poly.entity_id
_entity_poly.type
_entity_poly.pdbx_seq_one_letter_code
_entity_poly.pdbx_strand_id
1 'polypeptide(L)'
;MLFLCPISEHLLPPRELPSWRIWLDECVFNWLDTTLEYFQILGDPASAFNGALAQMLNDVTLCMCLKRPENKHREKSLLVTVILAEQVDIDTPIVRTTFQILSGLDKAQEYSKTACRTMMAARKKFHMSVTLPVVFYIGVAAAIFFDAFGKLGDNDTSHSLAYGIWYNWILLLSIFSNCAASHISPEAIRSSLETILRGVIENHSWIEASKLSWDQSIEPAWLLYQHAATSLLSHKPPPLPSPCPNTLEGSRAVKYQGTIEVHALPLADRYHNSLRWKKWLIDRGVDVCRPSRGIWRFHPFWVDHWTRPWPKTRYMICQTLAWSFVAFPCLCAGFVSFTTPNVGLGCRSANHIAYAGLALLAAWLRVFSGDKDKRTGWKGVAWKVHQVVVWINAIVVMMGGTALQLMGAYRTCFCAAGFFATPETLISLGRNTFEQQFWAEAVWLNMAYLAYGWIVVVALAALVVRLYISYTIRGFLDI
;
A
#
# COMPACT_ATOMS: atom_id res chain seq x y z
N MET A 1 -8.55 -10.30 0.64
CA MET A 1 -8.47 -9.79 -0.75
C MET A 1 -9.24 -8.48 -0.90
N LEU A 2 -10.57 -8.44 -0.72
CA LEU A 2 -11.38 -7.21 -0.84
C LEU A 2 -10.92 -6.01 0.03
N PHE A 3 -10.18 -6.26 1.11
CA PHE A 3 -9.64 -5.23 2.01
C PHE A 3 -8.25 -4.68 1.60
N LEU A 4 -7.59 -5.26 0.59
CA LEU A 4 -6.23 -4.86 0.19
C LEU A 4 -6.22 -3.74 -0.85
N CYS A 5 -7.08 -3.81 -1.88
CA CYS A 5 -7.33 -2.68 -2.77
C CYS A 5 -8.79 -2.26 -2.61
N PRO A 6 -9.07 -0.97 -2.41
CA PRO A 6 -10.42 -0.48 -2.42
C PRO A 6 -10.98 -0.58 -3.86
N ILE A 7 -11.60 -1.71 -4.18
CA ILE A 7 -12.25 -1.97 -5.49
C ILE A 7 -13.24 -0.84 -5.85
N SER A 8 -13.80 -0.15 -4.85
CA SER A 8 -14.71 0.99 -5.04
C SER A 8 -14.05 2.23 -5.66
N GLU A 9 -12.73 2.37 -5.63
CA GLU A 9 -12.04 3.61 -6.03
C GLU A 9 -11.61 3.62 -7.51
N HIS A 10 -11.67 2.47 -8.20
CA HIS A 10 -11.32 2.36 -9.61
C HIS A 10 -12.53 2.38 -10.56
N LEU A 11 -13.76 2.42 -10.03
CA LEU A 11 -14.95 2.59 -10.84
C LEU A 11 -15.11 4.08 -11.16
N LEU A 12 -14.45 4.53 -12.24
CA LEU A 12 -14.71 5.84 -12.83
C LEU A 12 -16.19 5.93 -13.22
N PRO A 13 -16.85 7.09 -13.02
CA PRO A 13 -18.20 7.29 -13.51
C PRO A 13 -18.21 7.21 -15.05
N PRO A 14 -19.27 6.64 -15.66
CA PRO A 14 -19.27 6.35 -17.08
C PRO A 14 -19.08 7.61 -17.93
N ARG A 15 -18.08 7.58 -18.83
CA ARG A 15 -17.91 8.63 -19.86
C ARG A 15 -18.88 8.38 -21.02
N GLU A 16 -19.40 9.44 -21.64
CA GLU A 16 -20.30 9.37 -22.82
C GLU A 16 -19.57 8.89 -24.09
N LEU A 17 -19.18 7.61 -24.12
CA LEU A 17 -18.58 6.90 -25.25
C LEU A 17 -19.59 5.87 -25.84
N PRO A 18 -19.35 5.31 -27.04
CA PRO A 18 -20.20 4.24 -27.57
C PRO A 18 -20.20 3.00 -26.66
N SER A 19 -21.39 2.41 -26.45
CA SER A 19 -21.69 1.53 -25.29
C SER A 19 -20.79 0.30 -25.12
N TRP A 20 -20.27 -0.29 -26.19
CA TRP A 20 -19.42 -1.49 -26.09
C TRP A 20 -17.97 -1.17 -25.75
N ARG A 21 -17.44 -0.01 -26.17
CA ARG A 21 -16.09 0.43 -25.80
C ARG A 21 -16.03 0.84 -24.34
N ILE A 22 -17.07 1.53 -23.84
CA ILE A 22 -17.26 1.78 -22.41
C ILE A 22 -17.19 0.46 -21.65
N TRP A 23 -17.94 -0.56 -22.07
CA TRP A 23 -17.97 -1.83 -21.35
C TRP A 23 -16.60 -2.52 -21.31
N LEU A 24 -15.85 -2.52 -22.42
CA LEU A 24 -14.50 -3.08 -22.44
C LEU A 24 -13.52 -2.28 -21.58
N ASP A 25 -13.46 -0.97 -21.75
CA ASP A 25 -12.56 -0.07 -21.02
C ASP A 25 -12.88 -0.09 -19.51
N GLU A 26 -14.15 -0.03 -19.14
CA GLU A 26 -14.56 0.06 -17.73
C GLU A 26 -14.63 -1.29 -17.02
N CYS A 27 -15.15 -2.34 -17.67
CA CYS A 27 -15.28 -3.65 -17.01
C CYS A 27 -14.05 -4.52 -17.18
N VAL A 28 -13.36 -4.49 -18.33
CA VAL A 28 -12.24 -5.42 -18.56
C VAL A 28 -10.93 -4.78 -18.15
N PHE A 29 -10.62 -3.59 -18.65
CA PHE A 29 -9.31 -2.98 -18.40
C PHE A 29 -9.14 -2.50 -16.95
N ASN A 30 -10.13 -1.85 -16.34
CA ASN A 30 -10.03 -1.45 -14.92
C ASN A 30 -9.90 -2.66 -13.97
N TRP A 31 -10.65 -3.73 -14.23
CA TRP A 31 -10.52 -4.97 -13.46
C TRP A 31 -9.18 -5.66 -13.70
N LEU A 32 -8.69 -5.63 -14.94
CA LEU A 32 -7.41 -6.21 -15.30
C LEU A 32 -6.27 -5.48 -14.58
N ASP A 33 -6.25 -4.14 -14.56
CA ASP A 33 -5.22 -3.37 -13.86
C ASP A 33 -5.22 -3.65 -12.36
N THR A 34 -6.40 -3.67 -11.75
CA THR A 34 -6.54 -4.02 -10.32
C THR A 34 -6.08 -5.46 -10.06
N THR A 35 -6.44 -6.39 -10.94
CA THR A 35 -6.04 -7.80 -10.84
C THR A 35 -4.54 -7.96 -11.02
N LEU A 36 -3.93 -7.24 -11.96
CA LEU A 36 -2.49 -7.21 -12.17
C LEU A 36 -1.75 -6.67 -10.95
N GLU A 37 -2.28 -5.63 -10.28
CA GLU A 37 -1.73 -5.17 -9.02
C GLU A 37 -1.80 -6.27 -7.95
N TYR A 38 -2.92 -6.98 -7.83
CA TYR A 38 -3.02 -8.13 -6.91
C TYR A 38 -2.02 -9.24 -7.22
N PHE A 39 -1.83 -9.59 -8.49
CA PHE A 39 -0.81 -10.55 -8.90
C PHE A 39 0.60 -10.07 -8.54
N GLN A 40 0.88 -8.78 -8.71
CA GLN A 40 2.15 -8.18 -8.29
C GLN A 40 2.34 -8.24 -6.77
N ILE A 41 1.28 -7.96 -5.99
CA ILE A 41 1.32 -8.07 -4.52
C ILE A 41 1.55 -9.52 -4.08
N LEU A 42 0.87 -10.49 -4.70
CA LEU A 42 1.06 -11.91 -4.40
C LEU A 42 2.46 -12.40 -4.77
N GLY A 43 3.01 -11.91 -5.88
CA GLY A 43 4.31 -12.32 -6.39
C GLY A 43 5.51 -11.63 -5.74
N ASP A 44 5.36 -10.37 -5.30
CA ASP A 44 6.36 -9.60 -4.55
C ASP A 44 5.73 -8.93 -3.31
N PRO A 45 5.30 -9.72 -2.31
CA PRO A 45 4.69 -9.20 -1.10
C PRO A 45 5.68 -8.37 -0.27
N ALA A 46 6.97 -8.68 -0.35
CA ALA A 46 8.02 -7.97 0.38
C ALA A 46 8.13 -6.51 -0.05
N SER A 47 8.12 -6.22 -1.36
CA SER A 47 8.09 -4.84 -1.85
C SER A 47 6.81 -4.11 -1.46
N ALA A 48 5.66 -4.80 -1.46
CA ALA A 48 4.40 -4.21 -1.01
C ALA A 48 4.44 -3.83 0.48
N PHE A 49 4.94 -4.73 1.34
CA PHE A 49 5.20 -4.42 2.76
C PHE A 49 6.19 -3.28 2.93
N ASN A 50 7.29 -3.28 2.18
CA ASN A 50 8.30 -2.23 2.26
C ASN A 50 7.73 -0.86 1.89
N GLY A 51 6.88 -0.79 0.86
CA GLY A 51 6.17 0.43 0.49
C GLY A 51 5.17 0.90 1.56
N ALA A 52 4.36 -0.01 2.11
CA ALA A 52 3.41 0.31 3.17
C ALA A 52 4.11 0.77 4.46
N LEU A 53 5.17 0.08 4.88
CA LEU A 53 5.98 0.45 6.03
C LEU A 53 6.68 1.79 5.82
N ALA A 54 7.30 2.00 4.66
CA ALA A 54 7.99 3.25 4.35
C ALA A 54 7.05 4.45 4.43
N GLN A 55 5.85 4.34 3.87
CA GLN A 55 4.82 5.36 3.95
C GLN A 55 4.40 5.63 5.41
N MET A 56 4.06 4.59 6.18
CA MET A 56 3.68 4.73 7.58
C MET A 56 4.80 5.38 8.43
N LEU A 57 6.05 5.01 8.20
CA LEU A 57 7.21 5.55 8.89
C LEU A 57 7.54 6.99 8.44
N ASN A 58 7.29 7.31 7.17
CA ASN A 58 7.38 8.67 6.65
C ASN A 58 6.33 9.55 7.33
N ASP A 59 5.08 9.11 7.44
CA ASP A 59 4.02 9.82 8.16
C ASP A 59 4.41 10.12 9.61
N VAL A 60 4.94 9.12 10.34
CA VAL A 60 5.45 9.31 11.71
C VAL A 60 6.56 10.35 11.75
N THR A 61 7.50 10.27 10.82
CA THR A 61 8.64 11.18 10.71
C THR A 61 8.18 12.61 10.46
N LEU A 62 7.30 12.81 9.47
CA LEU A 62 6.75 14.11 9.15
C LEU A 62 5.90 14.66 10.32
N CYS A 63 5.17 13.82 11.04
CA CYS A 63 4.47 14.20 12.27
C CYS A 63 5.43 14.65 13.39
N MET A 64 6.62 14.06 13.50
CA MET A 64 7.65 14.54 14.42
C MET A 64 8.21 15.89 13.95
N CYS A 65 8.39 16.09 12.63
CA CYS A 65 8.83 17.36 12.06
C CYS A 65 7.78 18.48 12.25
N LEU A 66 6.48 18.16 12.26
CA LEU A 66 5.42 19.13 12.58
C LEU A 66 5.56 19.74 13.99
N LYS A 67 6.14 18.98 14.94
CA LYS A 67 6.35 19.42 16.31
C LYS A 67 7.62 20.25 16.50
N ARG A 68 8.45 20.39 15.46
CA ARG A 68 9.69 21.18 15.54
C ARG A 68 9.40 22.67 15.59
N PRO A 69 10.07 23.42 16.49
CA PRO A 69 9.96 24.87 16.54
C PRO A 69 10.62 25.56 15.34
N GLU A 70 11.60 24.91 14.68
CA GLU A 70 12.33 25.47 13.54
C GLU A 70 11.45 25.58 12.28
N ASN A 71 10.46 24.69 12.15
CA ASN A 71 9.50 24.74 11.05
C ASN A 71 8.46 25.85 11.34
N LYS A 72 8.38 26.86 10.46
CA LYS A 72 7.35 27.90 10.57
C LYS A 72 6.02 27.35 10.09
N HIS A 73 4.98 28.20 10.15
CA HIS A 73 3.63 27.83 9.76
C HIS A 73 3.55 27.27 8.33
N ARG A 74 4.28 27.89 7.39
CA ARG A 74 4.36 27.47 5.99
C ARG A 74 4.87 26.04 5.84
N GLU A 75 6.00 25.73 6.47
CA GLU A 75 6.62 24.42 6.41
C GLU A 75 5.72 23.36 7.05
N LYS A 76 5.02 23.69 8.15
CA LYS A 76 4.06 22.78 8.77
C LYS A 76 2.85 22.49 7.87
N SER A 77 2.31 23.49 7.18
CA SER A 77 1.23 23.29 6.21
C SER A 77 1.67 22.40 5.04
N LEU A 78 2.90 22.58 4.55
CA LEU A 78 3.49 21.70 3.53
C LEU A 78 3.63 20.26 4.03
N LEU A 79 4.15 20.07 5.25
CA LEU A 79 4.29 18.75 5.87
C LEU A 79 2.94 18.04 5.95
N VAL A 80 1.88 18.69 6.43
CA VAL A 80 0.53 18.08 6.50
C VAL A 80 -0.01 17.75 5.11
N THR A 81 0.15 18.65 4.14
CA THR A 81 -0.33 18.42 2.79
C THR A 81 0.38 17.22 2.15
N VAL A 82 1.70 17.09 2.34
CA VAL A 82 2.48 15.93 1.85
C VAL A 82 2.02 14.63 2.53
N ILE A 83 1.87 14.63 3.87
CA ILE A 83 1.37 13.47 4.63
C ILE A 83 0.04 12.95 4.05
N LEU A 84 -0.85 13.85 3.64
CA LEU A 84 -2.17 13.49 3.09
C LEU A 84 -2.13 13.11 1.61
N ALA A 85 -1.19 13.66 0.83
CA ALA A 85 -1.10 13.42 -0.62
C ALA A 85 -0.11 12.30 -1.02
N GLU A 86 0.62 11.70 -0.07
CA GLU A 86 1.72 10.78 -0.35
C GLU A 86 1.37 9.54 -1.20
N GLN A 87 0.08 9.17 -1.29
CA GLN A 87 -0.37 8.07 -2.17
C GLN A 87 -0.32 8.39 -3.66
N VAL A 88 -0.19 9.66 -4.01
CA VAL A 88 -0.13 10.14 -5.38
C VAL A 88 1.32 10.27 -5.83
N ASP A 89 1.58 9.97 -7.10
CA ASP A 89 2.89 10.21 -7.68
C ASP A 89 3.20 11.71 -7.73
N ILE A 90 4.24 12.13 -7.01
CA ILE A 90 4.75 13.51 -7.02
C ILE A 90 5.22 13.94 -8.41
N ASP A 91 5.59 13.00 -9.27
CA ASP A 91 6.02 13.30 -10.62
C ASP A 91 4.85 13.55 -11.59
N THR A 92 3.62 13.33 -11.14
CA THR A 92 2.42 13.78 -11.86
C THR A 92 2.51 15.32 -12.00
N PRO A 93 2.55 15.88 -13.23
CA PRO A 93 2.83 17.29 -13.45
C PRO A 93 1.96 18.22 -12.61
N ILE A 94 0.65 17.93 -12.53
CA ILE A 94 -0.31 18.76 -11.77
C ILE A 94 -0.08 18.76 -10.27
N VAL A 95 0.30 17.60 -9.70
CA VAL A 95 0.61 17.45 -8.29
C VAL A 95 1.85 18.27 -8.00
N ARG A 96 2.90 18.09 -8.81
CA ARG A 96 4.14 18.88 -8.69
C ARG A 96 3.87 20.38 -8.77
N THR A 97 3.10 20.84 -9.75
CA THR A 97 2.76 22.26 -9.91
C THR A 97 1.96 22.78 -8.72
N THR A 98 0.95 22.05 -8.26
CA THR A 98 0.13 22.47 -7.11
C THR A 98 0.99 22.62 -5.86
N PHE A 99 1.90 21.68 -5.62
CA PHE A 99 2.81 21.75 -4.48
C PHE A 99 3.88 22.83 -4.64
N GLN A 100 4.35 23.12 -5.86
CA GLN A 100 5.22 24.27 -6.13
C GLN A 100 4.52 25.59 -5.80
N ILE A 101 3.27 25.77 -6.25
CA ILE A 101 2.44 26.94 -5.93
C ILE A 101 2.25 27.07 -4.43
N LEU A 102 1.87 25.97 -3.77
CA LEU A 102 1.68 25.93 -2.32
C LEU A 102 2.97 26.26 -1.57
N SER A 103 4.10 25.82 -2.09
CA SER A 103 5.39 26.17 -1.53
C SER A 103 5.71 27.64 -1.73
N GLY A 104 5.37 28.28 -2.85
CA GLY A 104 5.79 29.66 -3.14
C GLY A 104 4.93 30.75 -2.50
N LEU A 105 3.63 30.50 -2.30
CA LEU A 105 2.65 31.56 -2.06
C LEU A 105 2.03 31.49 -0.66
N ASP A 106 2.17 32.56 0.12
CA ASP A 106 1.63 32.58 1.50
C ASP A 106 0.11 32.44 1.55
N LYS A 107 -0.63 33.06 0.63
CA LYS A 107 -2.10 32.90 0.55
C LYS A 107 -2.53 31.49 0.15
N ALA A 108 -1.68 30.72 -0.53
CA ALA A 108 -2.01 29.32 -0.85
C ALA A 108 -2.16 28.45 0.41
N GLN A 109 -1.61 28.88 1.54
CA GLN A 109 -1.72 28.18 2.82
C GLN A 109 -3.16 28.16 3.37
N GLU A 110 -3.95 29.20 3.09
CA GLU A 110 -5.36 29.23 3.52
C GLU A 110 -6.19 28.20 2.76
N TYR A 111 -5.96 28.09 1.45
CA TYR A 111 -6.59 27.06 0.63
C TYR A 111 -6.09 25.65 0.99
N SER A 112 -4.81 25.49 1.35
CA SER A 112 -4.31 24.19 1.76
C SER A 112 -4.89 23.71 3.08
N LYS A 113 -5.17 24.61 4.04
CA LYS A 113 -5.89 24.24 5.27
C LYS A 113 -7.28 23.70 4.97
N THR A 114 -8.00 24.34 4.06
CA THR A 114 -9.32 23.85 3.59
C THR A 114 -9.19 22.52 2.86
N ALA A 115 -8.26 22.39 1.93
CA ALA A 115 -7.98 21.16 1.20
C ALA A 115 -7.57 20.00 2.14
N CYS A 116 -6.72 20.26 3.14
CA CYS A 116 -6.32 19.26 4.13
C CYS A 116 -7.50 18.80 5.00
N ARG A 117 -8.43 19.70 5.35
CA ARG A 117 -9.67 19.35 6.05
C ARG A 117 -10.56 18.45 5.18
N THR A 118 -10.68 18.77 3.89
CA THR A 118 -11.42 17.93 2.92
C THR A 118 -10.78 16.54 2.77
N MET A 119 -9.46 16.48 2.58
CA MET A 119 -8.67 15.23 2.56
C MET A 119 -8.88 14.40 3.83
N MET A 120 -8.80 15.04 5.00
CA MET A 120 -9.00 14.37 6.29
C MET A 120 -10.44 13.89 6.50
N ALA A 121 -11.43 14.64 6.03
CA ALA A 121 -12.83 14.24 6.10
C ALA A 121 -13.16 13.10 5.13
N ALA A 122 -12.53 13.08 3.96
CA ALA A 122 -12.67 12.01 2.96
C ALA A 122 -11.94 10.72 3.34
N ARG A 123 -11.02 10.78 4.31
CA ARG A 123 -10.28 9.60 4.79
C ARG A 123 -11.27 8.55 5.29
N LYS A 124 -11.08 7.30 4.86
CA LYS A 124 -11.93 6.19 5.30
C LYS A 124 -11.95 6.11 6.82
N LYS A 125 -13.15 5.98 7.39
CA LYS A 125 -13.34 5.88 8.83
C LYS A 125 -12.51 4.71 9.35
N PHE A 126 -11.73 5.01 10.38
CA PHE A 126 -10.75 4.09 10.95
C PHE A 126 -11.32 2.68 11.22
N HIS A 127 -12.51 2.62 11.83
CA HIS A 127 -13.18 1.37 12.18
C HIS A 127 -13.46 0.47 10.97
N MET A 128 -13.80 1.03 9.81
CA MET A 128 -14.04 0.23 8.61
C MET A 128 -12.74 -0.30 8.00
N SER A 129 -11.67 0.49 8.04
CA SER A 129 -10.41 0.15 7.37
C SER A 129 -9.51 -0.83 8.14
N VAL A 130 -9.51 -0.79 9.48
CA VAL A 130 -8.58 -1.59 10.30
C VAL A 130 -9.32 -2.44 11.33
N THR A 131 -10.25 -1.87 12.09
CA THR A 131 -10.96 -2.64 13.13
C THR A 131 -11.74 -3.79 12.53
N LEU A 132 -12.45 -3.57 11.42
CA LEU A 132 -13.25 -4.60 10.78
C LEU A 132 -12.40 -5.80 10.29
N PRO A 133 -11.31 -5.63 9.51
CA PRO A 133 -10.40 -6.74 9.19
C PRO A 133 -9.83 -7.46 10.41
N VAL A 134 -9.43 -6.72 11.47
CA VAL A 134 -8.87 -7.30 12.69
C VAL A 134 -9.92 -8.14 13.44
N VAL A 135 -11.15 -7.66 13.57
CA VAL A 135 -12.24 -8.38 14.24
C VAL A 135 -12.63 -9.63 13.44
N PHE A 136 -12.82 -9.50 12.12
CA PHE A 136 -13.08 -10.66 11.27
C PHE A 136 -11.96 -11.70 11.37
N TYR A 137 -10.71 -11.23 11.43
CA TYR A 137 -9.58 -12.11 11.59
C TYR A 137 -9.56 -12.84 12.93
N ILE A 138 -9.80 -12.14 14.04
CA ILE A 138 -9.90 -12.77 15.36
C ILE A 138 -11.02 -13.83 15.35
N GLY A 139 -12.15 -13.54 14.70
CA GLY A 139 -13.24 -14.50 14.53
C GLY A 139 -12.82 -15.75 13.73
N VAL A 140 -12.15 -15.57 12.60
CA VAL A 140 -11.64 -16.68 11.77
C VAL A 140 -10.57 -17.48 12.53
N ALA A 141 -9.65 -16.80 13.23
CA ALA A 141 -8.64 -17.45 14.05
C ALA A 141 -9.29 -18.30 15.16
N ALA A 142 -10.24 -17.72 15.90
CA ALA A 142 -10.97 -18.43 16.95
C ALA A 142 -11.71 -19.66 16.41
N ALA A 143 -12.35 -19.54 15.24
CA ALA A 143 -13.02 -20.67 14.59
C ALA A 143 -12.02 -21.78 14.19
N ILE A 144 -10.87 -21.41 13.64
CA ILE A 144 -9.79 -22.35 13.28
C ILE A 144 -9.25 -23.05 14.54
N PHE A 145 -9.01 -22.31 15.63
CA PHE A 145 -8.56 -22.90 16.90
C PHE A 145 -9.62 -23.83 17.48
N PHE A 146 -10.89 -23.45 17.46
CA PHE A 146 -11.98 -24.30 17.95
C PHE A 146 -12.06 -25.62 17.19
N ASP A 147 -11.95 -25.59 15.85
CA ASP A 147 -11.90 -26.81 15.04
C ASP A 147 -10.62 -27.62 15.31
N ALA A 148 -9.49 -26.95 15.51
CA ALA A 148 -8.21 -27.58 15.86
C ALA A 148 -8.27 -28.35 17.19
N PHE A 149 -8.95 -27.80 18.20
CA PHE A 149 -9.15 -28.47 19.48
C PHE A 149 -10.14 -29.62 19.39
N GLY A 150 -11.21 -29.49 18.59
CA GLY A 150 -12.22 -30.53 18.43
C GLY A 150 -11.73 -31.76 17.65
N LYS A 151 -10.73 -31.60 16.79
CA LYS A 151 -10.19 -32.64 15.90
C LYS A 151 -8.68 -32.80 16.04
N LEU A 152 -8.21 -32.80 17.28
CA LEU A 152 -6.79 -32.92 17.56
C LEU A 152 -6.23 -34.24 17.01
N GLY A 153 -5.10 -34.15 16.30
CA GLY A 153 -4.49 -35.28 15.60
C GLY A 153 -5.02 -35.54 14.19
N ASP A 154 -6.12 -34.89 13.75
CA ASP A 154 -6.58 -35.03 12.36
C ASP A 154 -5.63 -34.30 11.39
N ASN A 155 -5.12 -35.06 10.42
CA ASN A 155 -4.21 -34.56 9.40
C ASN A 155 -4.84 -33.41 8.58
N ASP A 156 -6.13 -33.48 8.26
CA ASP A 156 -6.79 -32.41 7.49
C ASP A 156 -6.88 -31.09 8.28
N THR A 157 -7.01 -31.20 9.61
CA THR A 157 -7.09 -30.05 10.52
C THR A 157 -5.77 -29.31 10.65
N SER A 158 -4.64 -30.03 10.79
CA SER A 158 -3.31 -29.40 10.84
C SER A 158 -2.99 -28.63 9.56
N HIS A 159 -3.43 -29.16 8.42
CA HIS A 159 -3.22 -28.54 7.13
C HIS A 159 -4.07 -27.28 6.98
N SER A 160 -5.33 -27.35 7.37
CA SER A 160 -6.21 -26.17 7.40
C SER A 160 -5.64 -25.07 8.30
N LEU A 161 -5.08 -25.46 9.45
CA LEU A 161 -4.36 -24.58 10.37
C LEU A 161 -3.11 -23.97 9.71
N ALA A 162 -2.28 -24.77 9.03
CA ALA A 162 -1.08 -24.30 8.34
C ALA A 162 -1.42 -23.29 7.23
N TYR A 163 -2.47 -23.50 6.44
CA TYR A 163 -2.94 -22.53 5.45
C TYR A 163 -3.46 -21.25 6.09
N GLY A 164 -4.20 -21.35 7.19
CA GLY A 164 -4.62 -20.19 7.98
C GLY A 164 -3.41 -19.37 8.45
N ILE A 165 -2.40 -20.04 9.00
CA ILE A 165 -1.14 -19.43 9.41
C ILE A 165 -0.42 -18.79 8.21
N TRP A 166 -0.38 -19.46 7.06
CA TRP A 166 0.33 -18.98 5.89
C TRP A 166 -0.25 -17.67 5.36
N TYR A 167 -1.57 -17.57 5.22
CA TYR A 167 -2.22 -16.37 4.67
C TYR A 167 -2.25 -15.16 5.60
N ASN A 168 -1.74 -15.30 6.83
CA ASN A 168 -1.65 -14.23 7.79
C ASN A 168 -0.91 -12.98 7.30
N TRP A 169 0.10 -13.13 6.43
CA TRP A 169 0.83 -11.98 5.89
C TRP A 169 -0.09 -11.05 5.05
N ILE A 170 -1.12 -11.58 4.38
CA ILE A 170 -2.09 -10.77 3.60
C ILE A 170 -2.82 -9.80 4.53
N LEU A 171 -3.17 -10.27 5.72
CA LEU A 171 -3.87 -9.47 6.72
C LEU A 171 -2.97 -8.40 7.30
N LEU A 172 -1.73 -8.75 7.62
CA LEU A 172 -0.74 -7.77 8.05
C LEU A 172 -0.51 -6.70 7.00
N LEU A 173 -0.36 -7.09 5.73
CA LEU A 173 -0.22 -6.14 4.64
C LEU A 173 -1.43 -5.20 4.55
N SER A 174 -2.64 -5.74 4.72
CA SER A 174 -3.87 -4.93 4.75
C SER A 174 -3.88 -3.95 5.93
N ILE A 175 -3.41 -4.36 7.10
CA ILE A 175 -3.31 -3.46 8.26
C ILE A 175 -2.30 -2.33 7.96
N PHE A 176 -1.10 -2.66 7.48
CA PHE A 176 -0.09 -1.64 7.17
C PHE A 176 -0.52 -0.70 6.05
N SER A 177 -1.11 -1.22 4.97
CA SER A 177 -1.56 -0.41 3.84
C SER A 177 -2.66 0.58 4.24
N ASN A 178 -3.52 0.20 5.19
CA ASN A 178 -4.58 1.05 5.72
C ASN A 178 -4.10 1.98 6.84
N CYS A 179 -2.95 1.73 7.48
CA CYS A 179 -2.46 2.54 8.59
C CYS A 179 -1.84 3.89 8.19
N ALA A 180 -1.49 4.08 6.90
CA ALA A 180 -1.02 5.35 6.39
C ALA A 180 -2.04 6.49 6.58
N ALA A 181 -1.54 7.71 6.81
CA ALA A 181 -2.33 8.93 6.87
C ALA A 181 -3.05 9.18 5.56
N SER A 182 -2.34 8.97 4.47
CA SER A 182 -2.74 9.25 3.10
C SER A 182 -3.69 8.21 2.49
N HIS A 183 -4.25 7.27 3.27
CA HIS A 183 -5.30 6.34 2.79
C HIS A 183 -6.63 7.05 2.50
N ILE A 184 -6.62 7.80 1.42
CA ILE A 184 -7.63 8.72 0.93
C ILE A 184 -7.85 8.37 -0.54
N SER A 185 -9.10 8.46 -1.00
CA SER A 185 -9.36 8.22 -2.42
C SER A 185 -8.56 9.20 -3.28
N PRO A 186 -7.94 8.75 -4.39
CA PRO A 186 -7.23 9.64 -5.32
C PRO A 186 -8.10 10.80 -5.78
N GLU A 187 -9.40 10.56 -5.88
CA GLU A 187 -10.42 11.54 -6.22
C GLU A 187 -10.56 12.66 -5.17
N ALA A 188 -10.53 12.34 -3.88
CA ALA A 188 -10.56 13.35 -2.84
C ALA A 188 -9.26 14.16 -2.81
N ILE A 189 -8.12 13.52 -3.12
CA ILE A 189 -6.83 14.21 -3.29
C ILE A 189 -6.93 15.17 -4.49
N ARG A 190 -7.42 14.71 -5.64
CA ARG A 190 -7.67 15.51 -6.84
C ARG A 190 -8.53 16.73 -6.52
N SER A 191 -9.72 16.52 -5.94
CA SER A 191 -10.64 17.59 -5.58
C SER A 191 -10.01 18.62 -4.62
N SER A 192 -9.17 18.16 -3.70
CA SER A 192 -8.46 19.01 -2.75
C SER A 192 -7.35 19.82 -3.43
N LEU A 193 -6.61 19.24 -4.38
CA LEU A 193 -5.62 19.95 -5.20
C LEU A 193 -6.29 20.99 -6.11
N GLU A 194 -7.45 20.67 -6.70
CA GLU A 194 -8.26 21.60 -7.49
C GLU A 194 -8.72 22.80 -6.65
N THR A 195 -9.09 22.57 -5.40
CA THR A 195 -9.47 23.65 -4.48
C THR A 195 -8.31 24.62 -4.24
N ILE A 196 -7.08 24.11 -4.09
CA ILE A 196 -5.88 24.94 -3.94
C ILE A 196 -5.63 25.74 -5.21
N LEU A 197 -5.60 25.08 -6.37
CA LEU A 197 -5.33 25.71 -7.66
C LEU A 197 -6.34 26.81 -7.97
N ARG A 198 -7.64 26.50 -7.82
CA ARG A 198 -8.72 27.43 -8.08
C ARG A 198 -8.66 28.63 -7.16
N GLY A 199 -8.47 28.40 -5.85
CA GLY A 199 -8.36 29.48 -4.87
C GLY A 199 -7.21 30.44 -5.17
N VAL A 200 -6.06 29.90 -5.60
CA VAL A 200 -4.91 30.74 -6.00
C VAL A 200 -5.21 31.53 -7.27
N ILE A 201 -5.81 30.89 -8.28
CA ILE A 201 -6.01 31.52 -9.59
C ILE A 201 -7.10 32.59 -9.57
N GLU A 202 -8.20 32.34 -8.87
CA GLU A 202 -9.30 33.30 -8.79
C GLU A 202 -8.92 34.57 -8.00
N ASN A 203 -7.95 34.47 -7.08
CA ASN A 203 -7.62 35.55 -6.14
C ASN A 203 -6.26 36.22 -6.38
N HIS A 204 -5.50 35.80 -7.39
CA HIS A 204 -4.20 36.41 -7.74
C HIS A 204 -4.14 36.85 -9.20
N SER A 205 -3.66 38.08 -9.40
CA SER A 205 -3.35 38.55 -10.75
C SER A 205 -2.11 37.85 -11.29
N TRP A 206 -2.08 37.62 -12.61
CA TRP A 206 -0.89 37.08 -13.31
C TRP A 206 0.39 37.89 -13.02
N ILE A 207 0.25 39.19 -12.76
CA ILE A 207 1.38 40.07 -12.46
C ILE A 207 1.97 39.75 -11.08
N GLU A 208 1.14 39.39 -10.09
CA GLU A 208 1.63 38.91 -8.79
C GLU A 208 2.28 37.53 -8.93
N ALA A 209 1.67 36.62 -9.70
CA ALA A 209 2.20 35.29 -9.95
C ALA A 209 3.59 35.34 -10.63
N SER A 210 3.74 36.15 -11.69
CA SER A 210 5.00 36.26 -12.44
C SER A 210 6.15 36.90 -11.62
N LYS A 211 5.85 37.72 -10.61
CA LYS A 211 6.87 38.36 -9.75
C LYS A 211 7.52 37.41 -8.74
N LEU A 212 6.92 36.27 -8.43
CA LEU A 212 7.38 35.38 -7.35
C LEU A 212 8.61 34.52 -7.73
N SER A 213 9.45 34.92 -8.71
CA SER A 213 10.58 34.12 -9.20
C SER A 213 10.18 32.68 -9.57
N TRP A 214 9.12 32.56 -10.36
CA TRP A 214 8.60 31.26 -10.80
C TRP A 214 9.60 30.69 -11.79
N ASP A 215 10.15 29.52 -11.48
CA ASP A 215 10.98 28.76 -12.41
C ASP A 215 10.25 28.64 -13.76
N GLN A 216 10.98 28.70 -14.88
CA GLN A 216 10.44 28.53 -16.24
C GLN A 216 9.62 27.22 -16.42
N SER A 217 9.72 26.28 -15.48
CA SER A 217 8.91 25.06 -15.45
C SER A 217 7.42 25.26 -15.14
N ILE A 218 7.00 26.40 -14.58
CA ILE A 218 5.59 26.64 -14.21
C ILE A 218 4.79 27.32 -15.31
N GLU A 219 5.43 28.11 -16.18
CA GLU A 219 4.78 28.74 -17.34
C GLU A 219 3.97 27.74 -18.19
N PRO A 220 4.49 26.56 -18.58
CA PRO A 220 3.69 25.57 -19.29
C PRO A 220 2.54 25.01 -18.45
N ALA A 221 2.67 24.87 -17.14
CA ALA A 221 1.59 24.36 -16.29
C ALA A 221 0.50 25.40 -16.05
N TRP A 222 0.89 26.67 -15.88
CA TRP A 222 -0.03 27.79 -15.84
C TRP A 222 -0.74 27.95 -17.18
N LEU A 223 -0.02 27.87 -18.31
CA LEU A 223 -0.61 27.88 -19.64
C LEU A 223 -1.53 26.68 -19.88
N LEU A 224 -1.17 25.48 -19.41
CA LEU A 224 -2.01 24.30 -19.49
C LEU A 224 -3.32 24.52 -18.72
N TYR A 225 -3.21 25.05 -17.51
CA TYR A 225 -4.37 25.35 -16.67
C TYR A 225 -5.16 26.53 -17.22
N GLN A 226 -4.52 27.57 -17.74
CA GLN A 226 -5.16 28.72 -18.34
C GLN A 226 -5.86 28.33 -19.64
N HIS A 227 -5.30 27.42 -20.43
CA HIS A 227 -5.97 26.79 -21.57
C HIS A 227 -7.16 25.95 -21.12
N ALA A 228 -7.04 25.17 -20.05
CA ALA A 228 -8.16 24.44 -19.47
C ALA A 228 -9.24 25.39 -18.90
N ALA A 229 -8.84 26.50 -18.27
CA ALA A 229 -9.74 27.49 -17.69
C ALA A 229 -10.40 28.37 -18.77
N THR A 230 -9.70 28.70 -19.85
CA THR A 230 -10.25 29.45 -20.98
C THR A 230 -11.11 28.56 -21.88
N SER A 231 -10.80 27.27 -22.04
CA SER A 231 -11.73 26.32 -22.67
C SER A 231 -13.00 26.16 -21.83
N LEU A 232 -12.89 26.24 -20.50
CA LEU A 232 -14.03 26.25 -19.58
C LEU A 232 -14.87 27.53 -19.65
N LEU A 233 -14.22 28.70 -19.76
CA LEU A 233 -14.91 29.99 -19.87
C LEU A 233 -15.53 30.23 -21.26
N SER A 234 -15.00 29.59 -22.30
CA SER A 234 -15.49 29.73 -23.68
C SER A 234 -16.65 28.78 -24.02
N HIS A 235 -16.85 27.69 -23.25
CA HIS A 235 -18.11 26.96 -23.26
C HIS A 235 -19.19 27.75 -22.54
N LYS A 236 -19.85 28.63 -23.31
CA LYS A 236 -21.13 29.23 -22.95
C LYS A 236 -22.07 28.08 -22.55
N PRO A 237 -22.56 28.02 -21.29
CA PRO A 237 -23.49 26.97 -20.91
C PRO A 237 -24.68 27.00 -21.87
N PRO A 238 -25.22 25.84 -22.30
CA PRO A 238 -26.44 25.81 -23.08
C PRO A 238 -27.51 26.65 -22.35
N PRO A 239 -28.33 27.43 -23.09
CA PRO A 239 -29.34 28.28 -22.47
C PRO A 239 -30.17 27.43 -21.49
N LEU A 240 -30.21 27.86 -20.24
CA LEU A 240 -30.94 27.17 -19.18
C LEU A 240 -32.39 26.95 -19.63
N PRO A 241 -32.95 25.74 -19.46
CA PRO A 241 -34.39 25.60 -19.44
C PRO A 241 -34.95 26.50 -18.33
N SER A 242 -36.10 27.11 -18.60
CA SER A 242 -36.78 28.11 -17.77
C SER A 242 -36.74 27.78 -16.26
N PRO A 243 -36.57 28.80 -15.39
CA PRO A 243 -36.38 28.60 -13.96
C PRO A 243 -37.60 27.94 -13.32
N CYS A 244 -37.41 26.75 -12.74
CA CYS A 244 -38.31 26.28 -11.69
C CYS A 244 -38.01 27.07 -10.42
N PRO A 245 -39.01 27.69 -9.78
CA PRO A 245 -38.81 28.40 -8.53
C PRO A 245 -38.64 27.40 -7.38
N ASN A 246 -37.69 27.69 -6.47
CA ASN A 246 -37.59 27.20 -5.08
C ASN A 246 -36.47 26.21 -4.67
N THR A 247 -35.31 26.16 -5.33
CA THR A 247 -34.10 25.57 -4.69
C THR A 247 -33.03 26.62 -4.43
N LEU A 248 -33.03 27.09 -3.18
CA LEU A 248 -31.97 27.89 -2.55
C LEU A 248 -30.73 27.02 -2.32
N GLU A 249 -29.97 26.74 -3.37
CA GLU A 249 -28.64 26.12 -3.30
C GLU A 249 -27.74 26.72 -4.40
N GLY A 250 -27.60 28.04 -4.34
CA GLY A 250 -26.83 28.84 -5.30
C GLY A 250 -25.34 28.85 -5.01
N SER A 251 -24.66 27.71 -5.17
CA SER A 251 -23.21 27.70 -5.41
C SER A 251 -22.97 27.22 -6.84
N ARG A 252 -22.52 28.14 -7.70
CA ARG A 252 -22.15 27.89 -9.11
C ARG A 252 -21.03 26.84 -9.19
N ALA A 253 -21.39 25.57 -9.26
CA ALA A 253 -20.48 24.50 -9.64
C ALA A 253 -20.27 24.53 -11.16
N VAL A 254 -19.33 25.37 -11.62
CA VAL A 254 -18.78 25.26 -12.97
C VAL A 254 -18.07 23.90 -13.04
N LYS A 255 -18.65 22.94 -13.77
CA LYS A 255 -18.04 21.62 -14.00
C LYS A 255 -16.77 21.80 -14.83
N TYR A 256 -15.61 21.55 -14.21
CA TYR A 256 -14.34 21.36 -14.92
C TYR A 256 -14.48 20.17 -15.89
N GLN A 257 -14.18 20.38 -17.17
CA GLN A 257 -14.22 19.36 -18.23
C GLN A 257 -12.82 18.89 -18.63
N GLY A 258 -11.76 19.52 -18.13
CA GLY A 258 -10.42 18.92 -18.08
C GLY A 258 -10.30 18.10 -16.80
N THR A 259 -10.31 16.77 -16.92
CA THR A 259 -10.15 15.91 -15.74
C THR A 259 -8.68 15.91 -15.34
N ILE A 260 -8.37 16.43 -14.15
CA ILE A 260 -7.03 16.34 -13.59
C ILE A 260 -6.77 14.87 -13.26
N GLU A 261 -5.93 14.21 -14.04
CA GLU A 261 -5.61 12.80 -13.78
C GLU A 261 -4.62 12.71 -12.62
N VAL A 262 -5.06 12.08 -11.53
CA VAL A 262 -4.27 11.78 -10.35
C VAL A 262 -4.13 10.27 -10.26
N HIS A 263 -2.92 9.76 -10.47
CA HIS A 263 -2.67 8.32 -10.40
C HIS A 263 -2.30 7.90 -8.99
N ALA A 264 -3.04 6.93 -8.45
CA ALA A 264 -2.64 6.22 -7.25
C ALA A 264 -1.38 5.40 -7.54
N LEU A 265 -0.44 5.37 -6.59
CA LEU A 265 0.74 4.53 -6.72
C LEU A 265 0.52 3.13 -6.16
N PRO A 266 0.93 2.08 -6.92
CA PRO A 266 0.98 0.72 -6.42
C PRO A 266 1.81 0.62 -5.15
N LEU A 267 1.43 -0.25 -4.21
CA LEU A 267 2.14 -0.36 -2.92
C LEU A 267 3.66 -0.54 -3.08
N ALA A 268 4.10 -1.36 -4.03
CA ALA A 268 5.51 -1.64 -4.29
C ALA A 268 6.33 -0.44 -4.81
N ASP A 269 5.67 0.63 -5.26
CA ASP A 269 6.32 1.86 -5.73
C ASP A 269 6.32 2.97 -4.66
N ARG A 270 5.51 2.84 -3.60
CA ARG A 270 5.36 3.87 -2.57
C ARG A 270 6.65 4.17 -1.82
N TYR A 271 7.53 3.19 -1.64
CA TYR A 271 8.86 3.41 -1.04
C TYR A 271 9.63 4.52 -1.77
N HIS A 272 9.75 4.46 -3.10
CA HIS A 272 10.47 5.46 -3.88
C HIS A 272 9.72 6.79 -3.89
N ASN A 273 8.39 6.75 -3.87
CA ASN A 273 7.58 7.95 -3.80
C ASN A 273 7.79 8.73 -2.50
N SER A 274 7.81 8.05 -1.35
CA SER A 274 8.14 8.63 -0.05
C SER A 274 9.53 9.30 -0.07
N LEU A 275 10.52 8.66 -0.71
CA LEU A 275 11.85 9.28 -0.90
C LEU A 275 11.80 10.55 -1.75
N ARG A 276 11.01 10.57 -2.83
CA ARG A 276 10.85 11.73 -3.73
C ARG A 276 10.12 12.88 -3.01
N TRP A 277 9.04 12.60 -2.29
CA TRP A 277 8.33 13.59 -1.45
C TRP A 277 9.25 14.22 -0.40
N LYS A 278 10.03 13.42 0.31
CA LYS A 278 10.97 13.96 1.30
C LYS A 278 12.06 14.80 0.65
N LYS A 279 12.65 14.34 -0.46
CA LYS A 279 13.64 15.11 -1.20
C LYS A 279 13.06 16.46 -1.63
N TRP A 280 11.85 16.47 -2.17
CA TRP A 280 11.16 17.69 -2.55
C TRP A 280 10.97 18.65 -1.38
N LEU A 281 10.59 18.16 -0.20
CA LEU A 281 10.49 19.00 1.02
C LEU A 281 11.83 19.62 1.40
N ILE A 282 12.92 18.85 1.37
CA ILE A 282 14.28 19.32 1.68
C ILE A 282 14.73 20.38 0.66
N ASP A 283 14.50 20.13 -0.63
CA ASP A 283 14.82 21.07 -1.72
C ASP A 283 14.06 22.41 -1.56
N ARG A 284 12.95 22.42 -0.81
CA ARG A 284 12.15 23.60 -0.45
C ARG A 284 12.49 24.21 0.91
N GLY A 285 13.56 23.75 1.55
CA GLY A 285 14.05 24.30 2.82
C GLY A 285 13.25 23.86 4.04
N VAL A 286 12.36 22.86 3.91
CA VAL A 286 11.66 22.29 5.06
C VAL A 286 12.64 21.44 5.86
N ASP A 287 12.73 21.67 7.19
CA ASP A 287 13.57 20.85 8.04
C ASP A 287 12.94 19.47 8.29
N VAL A 288 13.26 18.54 7.41
CA VAL A 288 12.96 17.11 7.55
C VAL A 288 14.17 16.33 8.09
N CYS A 289 15.16 17.02 8.67
CA CYS A 289 16.40 16.39 9.10
C CYS A 289 16.16 15.37 10.21
N ARG A 290 17.06 14.41 10.31
CA ARG A 290 17.03 13.37 11.35
C ARG A 290 16.99 13.97 12.76
N PRO A 291 16.21 13.40 13.70
CA PRO A 291 16.37 13.70 15.11
C PRO A 291 17.84 13.50 15.50
N SER A 292 18.48 14.54 16.03
CA SER A 292 19.89 14.48 16.42
C SER A 292 20.13 13.60 17.66
N ARG A 293 19.08 13.35 18.45
CA ARG A 293 19.10 12.57 19.70
C ARG A 293 17.98 11.52 19.75
N GLY A 294 18.17 10.45 20.53
CA GLY A 294 17.17 9.41 20.82
C GLY A 294 17.21 8.15 19.94
N ILE A 295 16.35 7.18 20.26
CA ILE A 295 16.23 5.87 19.58
C ILE A 295 15.97 6.02 18.07
N TRP A 296 15.21 7.06 17.69
CA TRP A 296 14.89 7.39 16.30
C TRP A 296 16.09 7.83 15.47
N ARG A 297 17.25 8.06 16.08
CA ARG A 297 18.49 8.23 15.35
C ARG A 297 18.66 7.00 14.46
N PHE A 298 18.72 5.77 14.97
CA PHE A 298 19.19 4.62 14.18
C PHE A 298 18.15 3.90 13.31
N HIS A 299 16.96 4.49 13.08
CA HIS A 299 15.91 3.80 12.36
C HIS A 299 16.36 3.39 10.93
N PRO A 300 16.35 2.08 10.58
CA PRO A 300 16.92 1.59 9.32
C PRO A 300 16.16 2.10 8.09
N PHE A 301 14.86 2.33 8.24
CA PHE A 301 14.01 2.92 7.21
C PHE A 301 14.12 4.45 7.12
N TRP A 302 15.08 5.08 7.81
CA TRP A 302 15.25 6.53 7.70
C TRP A 302 15.71 6.92 6.29
N VAL A 303 14.89 7.77 5.67
CA VAL A 303 14.91 8.24 4.27
C VAL A 303 16.06 9.25 4.00
N ASP A 304 17.19 9.18 4.72
CA ASP A 304 18.44 9.87 4.33
C ASP A 304 19.23 9.02 3.32
N HIS A 305 18.51 8.38 2.41
CA HIS A 305 19.05 7.47 1.42
C HIS A 305 20.08 8.15 0.52
N TRP A 306 19.89 9.44 0.25
CA TRP A 306 20.71 10.22 -0.68
C TRP A 306 22.02 10.73 -0.06
N THR A 307 22.04 11.01 1.25
CA THR A 307 23.23 11.59 1.91
C THR A 307 24.18 10.54 2.45
N ARG A 308 23.75 9.28 2.53
CA ARG A 308 24.58 8.20 3.07
C ARG A 308 25.26 7.39 1.97
N PRO A 309 26.48 6.89 2.25
CA PRO A 309 27.09 5.91 1.38
C PRO A 309 26.21 4.65 1.37
N TRP A 310 26.10 4.02 0.20
CA TRP A 310 25.39 2.74 -0.04
C TRP A 310 23.85 2.79 0.02
N PRO A 311 23.18 3.62 -0.81
CA PRO A 311 21.72 3.62 -0.92
C PRO A 311 21.15 2.22 -1.18
N LYS A 312 21.68 1.50 -2.18
CA LYS A 312 21.19 0.17 -2.57
C LYS A 312 21.22 -0.84 -1.42
N THR A 313 22.29 -0.87 -0.64
CA THR A 313 22.41 -1.78 0.51
C THR A 313 21.33 -1.54 1.55
N ARG A 314 20.96 -0.29 1.80
CA ARG A 314 19.86 0.05 2.72
C ARG A 314 18.51 -0.37 2.16
N TYR A 315 18.29 -0.15 0.86
CA TYR A 315 17.07 -0.59 0.21
C TYR A 315 16.94 -2.12 0.29
N MET A 316 18.03 -2.86 0.11
CA MET A 316 18.10 -4.30 0.34
C MET A 316 17.79 -4.70 1.78
N ILE A 317 18.36 -4.00 2.78
CA ILE A 317 18.04 -4.25 4.20
C ILE A 317 16.55 -4.02 4.46
N CYS A 318 15.98 -2.92 3.97
CA CYS A 318 14.56 -2.63 4.16
C CYS A 318 13.67 -3.68 3.50
N GLN A 319 14.03 -4.14 2.30
CA GLN A 319 13.35 -5.23 1.59
C GLN A 319 13.43 -6.55 2.35
N THR A 320 14.59 -6.92 2.90
CA THR A 320 14.74 -8.13 3.73
C THR A 320 13.96 -8.03 5.04
N LEU A 321 13.93 -6.85 5.68
CA LEU A 321 13.10 -6.62 6.87
C LEU A 321 11.61 -6.71 6.55
N ALA A 322 11.17 -6.15 5.42
CA ALA A 322 9.79 -6.26 4.95
C ALA A 322 9.42 -7.71 4.60
N TRP A 323 10.33 -8.44 3.96
CA TRP A 323 10.18 -9.87 3.67
C TRP A 323 9.98 -10.72 4.93
N SER A 324 10.57 -10.32 6.06
CA SER A 324 10.40 -11.07 7.32
C SER A 324 8.94 -11.20 7.75
N PHE A 325 8.07 -10.23 7.40
CA PHE A 325 6.63 -10.31 7.66
C PHE A 325 5.90 -11.39 6.84
N VAL A 326 6.49 -11.79 5.70
CA VAL A 326 6.02 -12.89 4.86
C VAL A 326 6.69 -14.19 5.30
N ALA A 327 8.00 -14.15 5.54
CA ALA A 327 8.79 -15.30 5.93
C ALA A 327 8.28 -15.94 7.21
N PHE A 328 7.98 -15.15 8.24
CA PHE A 328 7.55 -15.66 9.54
C PHE A 328 6.31 -16.56 9.46
N PRO A 329 5.15 -16.13 8.92
CA PRO A 329 4.00 -17.00 8.75
C PRO A 329 4.26 -18.18 7.80
N CYS A 330 5.07 -18.00 6.75
CA CYS A 330 5.43 -19.11 5.86
C CYS A 330 6.27 -20.18 6.56
N LEU A 331 7.20 -19.78 7.43
CA LEU A 331 8.03 -20.69 8.20
C LEU A 331 7.21 -21.42 9.27
N CYS A 332 6.32 -20.73 9.98
CA CYS A 332 5.40 -21.36 10.92
C CYS A 332 4.48 -22.38 10.22
N ALA A 333 3.86 -22.00 9.10
CA ALA A 333 3.04 -22.91 8.29
C ALA A 333 3.83 -24.08 7.72
N GLY A 334 5.06 -23.80 7.26
CA GLY A 334 6.02 -24.79 6.80
C GLY A 334 6.39 -25.79 7.89
N PHE A 335 6.61 -25.32 9.13
CA PHE A 335 6.94 -26.17 10.28
C PHE A 335 5.77 -27.04 10.74
N VAL A 336 4.55 -26.49 10.78
CA VAL A 336 3.33 -27.28 11.04
C VAL A 336 3.14 -28.34 9.95
N SER A 337 3.32 -27.97 8.68
CA SER A 337 3.21 -28.92 7.56
C SER A 337 4.35 -29.93 7.50
N PHE A 338 5.54 -29.58 7.99
CA PHE A 338 6.70 -30.48 8.03
C PHE A 338 6.57 -31.55 9.11
N THR A 339 5.87 -31.22 10.20
CA THR A 339 5.62 -32.13 11.32
C THR A 339 4.33 -32.95 11.14
N THR A 340 3.70 -32.91 9.95
CA THR A 340 2.41 -33.56 9.70
C THR A 340 2.35 -34.24 8.32
N PRO A 341 1.93 -35.52 8.20
CA PRO A 341 1.73 -36.53 9.25
C PRO A 341 3.03 -37.21 9.69
N ASN A 342 4.07 -37.16 8.84
CA ASN A 342 5.41 -37.65 9.12
C ASN A 342 6.37 -36.45 9.11
N VAL A 343 7.41 -36.50 9.96
CA VAL A 343 8.47 -35.48 9.97
C VAL A 343 9.24 -35.52 8.65
N GLY A 344 9.01 -34.55 7.76
CA GLY A 344 9.62 -34.57 6.43
C GLY A 344 9.21 -33.42 5.52
N LEU A 345 10.01 -33.22 4.46
CA LEU A 345 9.71 -32.21 3.45
C LEU A 345 8.67 -32.77 2.46
N GLY A 346 7.39 -32.57 2.78
CA GLY A 346 6.27 -32.88 1.91
C GLY A 346 5.99 -31.78 0.87
N CYS A 347 5.05 -32.05 -0.04
CA CYS A 347 4.63 -31.07 -1.06
C CYS A 347 4.13 -29.74 -0.43
N ARG A 348 3.47 -29.80 0.73
CA ARG A 348 2.86 -28.63 1.40
C ARG A 348 3.91 -27.75 2.06
N SER A 349 4.76 -28.33 2.90
CA SER A 349 5.87 -27.61 3.55
C SER A 349 6.83 -27.01 2.53
N ALA A 350 7.15 -27.75 1.46
CA ALA A 350 7.97 -27.25 0.36
C ALA A 350 7.31 -26.07 -0.35
N ASN A 351 5.99 -26.07 -0.54
CA ASN A 351 5.26 -24.96 -1.15
C ASN A 351 5.39 -23.66 -0.33
N HIS A 352 5.23 -23.74 1.00
CA HIS A 352 5.39 -22.56 1.87
C HIS A 352 6.82 -22.01 1.84
N ILE A 353 7.82 -22.90 1.88
CA ILE A 353 9.25 -22.52 1.83
C ILE A 353 9.62 -21.96 0.45
N ALA A 354 9.15 -22.60 -0.63
CA ALA A 354 9.37 -22.13 -2.00
C ALA A 354 8.77 -20.75 -2.21
N TYR A 355 7.55 -20.51 -1.72
CA TYR A 355 6.93 -19.18 -1.77
C TYR A 355 7.76 -18.13 -1.02
N ALA A 356 8.19 -18.43 0.21
CA ALA A 356 9.03 -17.50 0.98
C ALA A 356 10.37 -17.21 0.29
N GLY A 357 11.02 -18.23 -0.29
CA GLY A 357 12.28 -18.09 -1.02
C GLY A 357 12.13 -17.29 -2.32
N LEU A 358 11.10 -17.56 -3.11
CA LEU A 358 10.80 -16.80 -4.33
C LEU A 358 10.40 -15.35 -4.02
N ALA A 359 9.68 -15.10 -2.93
CA ALA A 359 9.37 -13.75 -2.46
C ALA A 359 10.65 -12.98 -2.07
N LEU A 360 11.62 -13.64 -1.41
CA LEU A 360 12.91 -13.02 -1.10
C LEU A 360 13.70 -12.68 -2.38
N LEU A 361 13.73 -13.62 -3.34
CA LEU A 361 14.39 -13.43 -4.62
C LEU A 361 13.77 -12.27 -5.40
N ALA A 362 12.43 -12.18 -5.45
CA ALA A 362 11.72 -11.06 -6.06
C ALA A 362 12.12 -9.73 -5.39
N ALA A 363 12.10 -9.66 -4.06
CA ALA A 363 12.49 -8.48 -3.30
C ALA A 363 13.92 -8.01 -3.62
N TRP A 364 14.87 -8.95 -3.72
CA TRP A 364 16.27 -8.62 -4.05
C TRP A 364 16.43 -8.22 -5.51
N LEU A 365 15.81 -8.93 -6.45
CA LEU A 365 15.82 -8.57 -7.87
C LEU A 365 15.24 -7.17 -8.10
N ARG A 366 14.22 -6.77 -7.33
CA ARG A 366 13.66 -5.42 -7.34
C ARG A 366 14.73 -4.38 -7.02
N VAL A 367 15.54 -4.60 -5.98
CA VAL A 367 16.67 -3.72 -5.62
C VAL A 367 17.68 -3.61 -6.76
N PHE A 368 18.03 -4.74 -7.39
CA PHE A 368 18.99 -4.76 -8.49
C PHE A 368 18.45 -4.11 -9.78
N SER A 369 17.13 -4.19 -10.03
CA SER A 369 16.50 -3.59 -11.20
C SER A 369 16.57 -2.06 -11.21
N GLY A 370 16.62 -1.43 -10.03
CA GLY A 370 16.70 0.02 -9.87
C GLY A 370 15.43 0.77 -10.27
N ASP A 371 15.53 2.10 -10.37
CA ASP A 371 14.41 2.98 -10.75
C ASP A 371 13.88 2.73 -12.16
N LYS A 372 12.57 2.92 -12.34
CA LYS A 372 11.87 2.70 -13.61
C LYS A 372 12.44 3.57 -14.74
N ASP A 373 12.85 4.79 -14.43
CA ASP A 373 13.22 5.81 -15.43
C ASP A 373 14.59 5.59 -16.07
N LYS A 374 15.42 4.69 -15.53
CA LYS A 374 16.81 4.48 -15.99
C LYS A 374 17.06 3.04 -16.45
N ARG A 375 16.05 2.41 -17.05
CA ARG A 375 16.11 1.01 -17.52
C ARG A 375 16.80 0.89 -18.88
N THR A 376 18.13 1.01 -18.89
CA THR A 376 18.95 0.66 -20.05
C THR A 376 19.94 -0.47 -19.71
N GLY A 377 20.26 -1.31 -20.69
CA GLY A 377 21.19 -2.44 -20.53
C GLY A 377 20.78 -3.48 -19.49
N TRP A 378 21.70 -3.87 -18.61
CA TRP A 378 21.51 -4.90 -17.58
C TRP A 378 20.29 -4.67 -16.67
N LYS A 379 19.95 -3.41 -16.37
CA LYS A 379 18.78 -3.08 -15.54
C LYS A 379 17.46 -3.49 -16.20
N GLY A 380 17.38 -3.38 -17.53
CA GLY A 380 16.22 -3.85 -18.29
C GLY A 380 16.05 -5.37 -18.22
N VAL A 381 17.17 -6.11 -18.29
CA VAL A 381 17.18 -7.58 -18.12
C VAL A 381 16.76 -7.96 -16.71
N ALA A 382 17.36 -7.37 -15.68
CA ALA A 382 17.01 -7.61 -14.29
C ALA A 382 15.53 -7.34 -14.00
N TRP A 383 14.95 -6.29 -14.59
CA TRP A 383 13.52 -6.02 -14.49
C TRP A 383 12.64 -7.10 -15.14
N LYS A 384 13.01 -7.60 -16.33
CA LYS A 384 12.28 -8.69 -16.98
C LYS A 384 12.35 -9.97 -16.15
N VAL A 385 13.53 -10.32 -15.63
CA VAL A 385 13.73 -11.47 -14.74
C VAL A 385 12.89 -11.31 -13.46
N HIS A 386 12.90 -10.12 -12.85
CA HIS A 386 12.03 -9.80 -11.71
C HIS A 386 10.55 -10.07 -12.04
N GLN A 387 10.04 -9.57 -13.16
CA GLN A 387 8.65 -9.80 -13.55
C GLN A 387 8.33 -11.30 -13.70
N VAL A 388 9.21 -12.08 -14.32
CA VAL A 388 9.04 -13.54 -14.43
C VAL A 388 8.98 -14.20 -13.04
N VAL A 389 9.89 -13.84 -12.13
CA VAL A 389 9.89 -14.38 -10.76
C VAL A 389 8.60 -14.00 -10.02
N VAL A 390 8.11 -12.77 -10.15
CA VAL A 390 6.84 -12.32 -9.55
C VAL A 390 5.67 -13.17 -10.07
N TRP A 391 5.58 -13.38 -11.39
CA TRP A 391 4.53 -14.22 -11.97
C TRP A 391 4.60 -15.67 -11.49
N ILE A 392 5.79 -16.27 -11.49
CA ILE A 392 5.99 -17.63 -10.98
C ILE A 392 5.56 -17.69 -9.51
N ASN A 393 5.98 -16.75 -8.69
CA ASN A 393 5.68 -16.74 -7.27
C ASN A 393 4.18 -16.57 -6.99
N ALA A 394 3.49 -15.70 -7.75
CA ALA A 394 2.04 -15.56 -7.68
C ALA A 394 1.31 -16.86 -8.08
N ILE A 395 1.80 -17.56 -9.11
CA ILE A 395 1.29 -18.87 -9.52
C ILE A 395 1.53 -19.91 -8.41
N VAL A 396 2.69 -19.91 -7.75
CA VAL A 396 2.97 -20.81 -6.61
C VAL A 396 1.94 -20.62 -5.49
N VAL A 397 1.56 -19.38 -5.15
CA VAL A 397 0.50 -19.16 -4.14
C VAL A 397 -0.87 -19.59 -4.62
N MET A 398 -1.23 -19.19 -5.83
CA MET A 398 -2.60 -19.38 -6.35
C MET A 398 -2.86 -20.83 -6.73
N MET A 399 -1.99 -21.39 -7.57
CA MET A 399 -2.09 -22.79 -8.02
C MET A 399 -1.55 -23.73 -6.96
N GLY A 400 -0.30 -23.53 -6.55
CA GLY A 400 0.36 -24.39 -5.56
C GLY A 400 -0.40 -24.36 -4.23
N GLY A 401 -0.65 -23.18 -3.67
CA GLY A 401 -1.39 -23.05 -2.43
C GLY A 401 -2.86 -23.47 -2.54
N THR A 402 -3.69 -22.61 -3.11
CA THR A 402 -5.15 -22.75 -3.03
C THR A 402 -5.68 -23.84 -3.93
N ALA A 403 -5.27 -23.89 -5.21
CA ALA A 403 -5.89 -24.80 -6.17
C ALA A 403 -5.53 -26.27 -5.90
N LEU A 404 -4.26 -26.60 -5.64
CA LEU A 404 -3.86 -27.98 -5.32
C LEU A 404 -4.50 -28.47 -4.01
N GLN A 405 -4.70 -27.58 -3.05
CA GLN A 405 -5.42 -27.89 -1.82
C GLN A 405 -6.90 -28.18 -2.08
N LEU A 406 -7.59 -27.32 -2.85
CA LEU A 406 -9.00 -27.51 -3.21
C LEU A 406 -9.23 -28.76 -4.07
N MET A 407 -8.30 -29.08 -4.98
CA MET A 407 -8.36 -30.30 -5.79
C MET A 407 -7.97 -31.57 -5.01
N GLY A 408 -7.49 -31.43 -3.77
CA GLY A 408 -7.02 -32.57 -2.97
C GLY A 408 -5.72 -33.21 -3.48
N ALA A 409 -4.97 -32.54 -4.37
CA ALA A 409 -3.71 -33.06 -4.92
C ALA A 409 -2.67 -33.36 -3.82
N TYR A 410 -2.74 -32.62 -2.71
CA TYR A 410 -1.89 -32.86 -1.54
C TYR A 410 -2.27 -34.07 -0.69
N ARG A 411 -3.34 -34.80 -1.04
CA ARG A 411 -3.72 -36.08 -0.41
C ARG A 411 -3.16 -37.30 -1.16
N THR A 412 -2.37 -37.08 -2.20
CA THR A 412 -1.73 -38.18 -2.96
C THR A 412 -0.61 -38.83 -2.14
N CYS A 413 -0.39 -40.14 -2.36
CA CYS A 413 0.69 -40.89 -1.70
C CYS A 413 2.06 -40.28 -1.95
N PHE A 414 2.29 -39.69 -3.13
CA PHE A 414 3.53 -38.99 -3.46
C PHE A 414 3.80 -37.83 -2.49
N CYS A 415 2.79 -37.00 -2.23
CA CYS A 415 2.93 -35.88 -1.30
C CYS A 415 3.01 -36.29 0.16
N ALA A 416 2.37 -37.41 0.53
CA ALA A 416 2.46 -37.99 1.87
C ALA A 416 3.82 -38.64 2.14
N ALA A 417 4.44 -39.25 1.12
CA ALA A 417 5.77 -39.86 1.24
C ALA A 417 6.89 -38.81 1.31
N GLY A 418 6.70 -37.66 0.66
CA GLY A 418 7.65 -36.55 0.66
C GLY A 418 8.71 -36.65 -0.46
N PHE A 419 9.47 -35.57 -0.67
CA PHE A 419 10.41 -35.47 -1.79
C PHE A 419 11.58 -36.45 -1.74
N PHE A 420 11.91 -36.95 -0.55
CA PHE A 420 13.03 -37.85 -0.32
C PHE A 420 12.58 -39.29 -0.02
N ALA A 421 11.34 -39.63 -0.40
CA ALA A 421 10.80 -40.97 -0.22
C ALA A 421 11.59 -41.99 -1.05
N THR A 422 11.99 -43.08 -0.40
CA THR A 422 12.45 -44.30 -1.06
C THR A 422 11.25 -45.25 -1.28
N PRO A 423 11.37 -46.26 -2.16
CA PRO A 423 10.31 -47.28 -2.36
C PRO A 423 9.88 -48.02 -1.08
N GLU A 424 10.71 -47.99 -0.04
CA GLU A 424 10.47 -48.63 1.26
C GLU A 424 9.80 -47.69 2.28
N THR A 425 9.51 -46.44 1.90
CA THR A 425 8.93 -45.46 2.82
C THR A 425 7.51 -45.86 3.22
N LEU A 426 7.30 -46.10 4.51
CA LEU A 426 5.99 -46.41 5.07
C LEU A 426 5.13 -45.15 5.14
N ILE A 427 3.95 -45.20 4.52
CA ILE A 427 2.97 -44.11 4.54
C ILE A 427 1.88 -44.47 5.53
N SER A 428 1.71 -43.64 6.57
CA SER A 428 0.58 -43.78 7.48
C SER A 428 -0.70 -43.34 6.77
N LEU A 429 -1.61 -44.28 6.53
CA LEU A 429 -2.96 -44.01 6.02
C LEU A 429 -3.93 -43.61 7.14
N GLY A 430 -3.50 -43.74 8.40
CA GLY A 430 -4.28 -43.33 9.57
C GLY A 430 -4.43 -41.82 9.64
N ARG A 431 -5.66 -41.34 9.77
CA ARG A 431 -5.97 -39.90 9.91
C ARG A 431 -5.73 -39.36 11.31
N ASN A 432 -5.72 -40.24 12.32
CA ASN A 432 -5.54 -39.87 13.71
C ASN A 432 -4.73 -40.95 14.43
N THR A 433 -3.41 -40.79 14.44
CA THR A 433 -2.47 -41.64 15.18
C THR A 433 -2.06 -40.98 16.49
N PHE A 434 -1.61 -41.77 17.46
CA PHE A 434 -1.06 -41.25 18.72
C PHE A 434 0.11 -40.27 18.47
N GLU A 435 0.95 -40.56 17.47
CA GLU A 435 2.04 -39.67 17.06
C GLU A 435 1.53 -38.33 16.52
N GLN A 436 0.47 -38.32 15.71
CA GLN A 436 -0.14 -37.08 15.21
C GLN A 436 -0.73 -36.24 16.34
N GLN A 437 -1.36 -36.87 17.34
CA GLN A 437 -1.86 -36.17 18.54
C GLN A 437 -0.72 -35.54 19.34
N PHE A 438 0.38 -36.28 19.52
CA PHE A 438 1.58 -35.77 20.19
C PHE A 438 2.15 -34.53 19.49
N TRP A 439 2.31 -34.57 18.16
CA TRP A 439 2.79 -33.42 17.40
C TRP A 439 1.79 -32.26 17.37
N ALA A 440 0.48 -32.56 17.39
CA ALA A 440 -0.56 -31.55 17.48
C ALA A 440 -0.45 -30.71 18.76
N GLU A 441 -0.30 -31.39 19.90
CA GLU A 441 -0.14 -30.73 21.21
C GLU A 441 1.21 -30.03 21.33
N ALA A 442 2.29 -30.69 20.92
CA ALA A 442 3.64 -30.17 21.09
C ALA A 442 3.97 -29.02 20.13
N VAL A 443 3.48 -29.07 18.88
CA VAL A 443 3.93 -28.18 17.81
C VAL A 443 2.80 -27.36 17.18
N TRP A 444 1.71 -28.00 16.73
CA TRP A 444 0.74 -27.30 15.88
C TRP A 444 0.09 -26.13 16.60
N LEU A 445 -0.40 -26.38 17.82
CA LEU A 445 -1.05 -25.35 18.62
C LEU A 445 -0.07 -24.25 19.03
N ASN A 446 1.15 -24.62 19.45
CA ASN A 446 2.18 -23.65 19.83
C ASN A 446 2.59 -22.74 18.66
N MET A 447 2.76 -23.31 17.46
CA MET A 447 3.09 -22.54 16.25
C MET A 447 1.92 -21.65 15.81
N ALA A 448 0.69 -22.13 15.93
CA ALA A 448 -0.48 -21.30 15.69
C ALA A 448 -0.52 -20.13 16.69
N TYR A 449 -0.45 -20.39 17.99
CA TYR A 449 -0.43 -19.33 19.01
C TYR A 449 0.68 -18.32 18.77
N LEU A 450 1.88 -18.78 18.42
CA LEU A 450 3.00 -17.92 18.08
C LEU A 450 2.71 -17.05 16.84
N ALA A 451 2.19 -17.64 15.76
CA ALA A 451 1.89 -16.94 14.52
C ALA A 451 0.77 -15.90 14.69
N TYR A 452 -0.36 -16.31 15.27
CA TYR A 452 -1.51 -15.44 15.52
C TYR A 452 -1.19 -14.37 16.57
N GLY A 453 -0.48 -14.72 17.65
CA GLY A 453 -0.04 -13.78 18.68
C GLY A 453 0.89 -12.69 18.13
N TRP A 454 1.85 -13.06 17.28
CA TRP A 454 2.73 -12.10 16.62
C TRP A 454 1.95 -11.09 15.77
N ILE A 455 0.91 -11.52 15.05
CA ILE A 455 0.07 -10.62 14.24
C ILE A 455 -0.70 -9.65 15.11
N VAL A 456 -1.26 -10.11 16.24
CA VAL A 456 -1.94 -9.24 17.19
C VAL A 456 -0.98 -8.16 17.70
N VAL A 457 0.24 -8.53 18.08
CA VAL A 457 1.26 -7.57 18.53
C VAL A 457 1.61 -6.56 17.44
N VAL A 458 1.86 -7.01 16.22
CA VAL A 458 2.18 -6.12 15.08
C VAL A 458 1.01 -5.22 14.73
N ALA A 459 -0.22 -5.73 14.74
CA ALA A 459 -1.44 -4.99 14.47
C ALA A 459 -1.68 -3.89 15.51
N LEU A 460 -1.49 -4.21 16.80
CA LEU A 460 -1.59 -3.24 17.89
C LEU A 460 -0.52 -2.13 17.75
N ALA A 461 0.71 -2.48 17.38
CA ALA A 461 1.76 -1.49 17.13
C ALA A 461 1.40 -0.56 15.96
N ALA A 462 0.92 -1.11 14.84
CA ALA A 462 0.48 -0.32 13.69
C ALA A 462 -0.72 0.59 14.04
N LEU A 463 -1.64 0.11 14.89
CA LEU A 463 -2.76 0.88 15.40
C LEU A 463 -2.30 2.08 16.24
N VAL A 464 -1.38 1.86 17.19
CA VAL A 464 -0.81 2.94 18.01
C VAL A 464 -0.15 4.00 17.14
N VAL A 465 0.62 3.59 16.12
CA VAL A 465 1.23 4.50 15.15
C VAL A 465 0.18 5.32 14.41
N ARG A 466 -0.90 4.69 13.93
CA ARG A 466 -1.98 5.38 13.23
C ARG A 466 -2.72 6.38 14.12
N LEU A 467 -2.98 6.02 15.38
CA LEU A 467 -3.60 6.92 16.36
C LEU A 467 -2.73 8.13 16.62
N TYR A 468 -1.40 7.92 16.78
CA TYR A 468 -0.43 9.00 16.94
C TYR A 468 -0.43 9.98 15.76
N ILE A 469 -0.39 9.46 14.53
CA ILE A 469 -0.44 10.26 13.30
C ILE A 469 -1.75 11.07 13.26
N SER A 470 -2.89 10.41 13.48
CA SER A 470 -4.20 11.04 13.38
C SER A 470 -4.42 12.12 14.44
N TYR A 471 -3.95 11.88 15.66
CA TYR A 471 -3.97 12.87 16.74
C TYR A 471 -3.10 14.09 16.39
N THR A 472 -1.90 13.87 15.87
CA THR A 472 -0.97 14.96 15.52
C THR A 472 -1.50 15.82 14.38
N ILE A 473 -2.06 15.21 13.32
CA ILE A 473 -2.62 15.97 12.19
C ILE A 473 -3.86 16.77 12.62
N ARG A 474 -4.77 16.18 13.41
CA ARG A 474 -5.96 16.90 13.90
C ARG A 474 -5.59 18.08 14.77
N GLY A 475 -4.67 17.87 15.72
CA GLY A 475 -4.17 18.95 16.57
C GLY A 475 -3.57 20.11 15.78
N PHE A 476 -2.99 19.87 14.61
CA PHE A 476 -2.52 20.94 13.73
C PHE A 476 -3.65 21.65 12.95
N LEU A 477 -4.68 20.92 12.52
CA LEU A 477 -5.77 21.50 11.70
C LEU A 477 -6.80 22.30 12.52
N ASP A 478 -6.87 22.05 13.83
CA ASP A 478 -7.75 22.74 14.78
C ASP A 478 -7.17 24.08 15.26
N ILE A 479 -5.84 24.25 15.17
CA ILE A 479 -5.12 25.53 15.33
C ILE A 479 -5.22 26.28 14.00
#